data_AF-A0A2V9K4X4-F1
#
_entry.id   AF-A0A2V9K4X4-F1
#
_cell.length_a   1.000
_cell.length_b   1.000
_cell.length_c   1.000
_cell.angle_alpha   90.00
_cell.angle_beta   90.00
_cell.angle_gamma   90.00
#
_symmetry.space_group_name_H-M   'P 1'
#
loop_
_entity.id
_entity.type
_entity.pdbx_description
1 polymer ?
#
loop_
_entity_poly.entity_id
_entity_poly.type
_entity_poly.pdbx_seq_one_letter_code
_entity_poly.pdbx_strand_id
1 'polypeptide(L)'
;MRSFSLAALLLILQNPPPRLGTPKAPERDGKPLDRSAYFAFVDREYVFTVEVVKAGVPLLNFVSMSDKERLLAAKQVRLTVGSRKVPVKFFTIDTGNPKEPVVTPSVRIRPRSSFGVRLQGEFGEGRELEGVTLGLGDDDFRLAPLASIDFENLALKVNRINLGSPDFGDDWRVLKLETLGERFPARRPLPQ
;
A
#
# COMPACT_ATOMS: atom_id res chain seq x y z
N MET A 1 -50.13 -67.66 -12.16
CA MET A 1 -50.25 -66.53 -11.22
C MET A 1 -50.04 -65.24 -12.01
N ARG A 2 -51.07 -64.40 -12.11
CA ARG A 2 -51.00 -63.07 -12.71
C ARG A 2 -50.62 -62.09 -11.59
N SER A 3 -49.61 -61.27 -11.81
CA SER A 3 -49.41 -60.07 -11.02
C SER A 3 -49.01 -58.95 -11.96
N PHE A 4 -49.92 -57.99 -12.10
CA PHE A 4 -49.64 -56.66 -12.61
C PHE A 4 -49.03 -55.86 -11.47
N SER A 5 -47.96 -55.10 -11.75
CA SER A 5 -47.77 -53.83 -11.07
C SER A 5 -47.13 -52.82 -12.01
N LEU A 6 -47.75 -51.65 -11.93
CA LEU A 6 -47.62 -50.45 -12.71
C LEU A 6 -46.51 -49.56 -12.12
N ALA A 7 -46.07 -48.58 -12.92
CA ALA A 7 -45.49 -47.30 -12.49
C ALA A 7 -44.03 -47.33 -11.96
N ALA A 8 -43.18 -46.36 -12.22
CA ALA A 8 -43.21 -45.22 -13.12
C ALA A 8 -41.75 -44.75 -13.31
N LEU A 9 -41.52 -44.18 -14.48
CA LEU A 9 -40.35 -43.44 -14.89
C LEU A 9 -39.99 -42.34 -13.87
N LEU A 10 -38.78 -42.34 -13.31
CA LEU A 10 -38.18 -41.17 -12.68
C LEU A 10 -36.87 -40.81 -13.40
N LEU A 11 -37.00 -40.05 -14.48
CA LEU A 11 -35.98 -39.16 -14.98
C LEU A 11 -36.04 -37.89 -14.11
N ILE A 12 -35.18 -37.77 -13.11
CA ILE A 12 -34.91 -36.47 -12.49
C ILE A 12 -33.53 -36.01 -12.93
N LEU A 13 -33.56 -34.85 -13.58
CA LEU A 13 -32.47 -34.09 -14.13
C LEU A 13 -31.28 -33.98 -13.19
N GLN A 14 -30.10 -34.16 -13.78
CA GLN A 14 -28.84 -33.59 -13.30
C GLN A 14 -28.94 -32.06 -13.32
N ASN A 15 -29.40 -31.45 -12.23
CA ASN A 15 -29.13 -30.04 -11.96
C ASN A 15 -28.01 -29.96 -10.90
N PRO A 16 -26.85 -29.37 -11.19
CA PRO A 16 -25.89 -29.06 -10.14
C PRO A 16 -26.53 -28.05 -9.17
N PRO A 17 -26.23 -28.14 -7.87
CA PRO A 17 -26.74 -27.18 -6.90
C PRO A 17 -26.27 -25.76 -7.29
N PRO A 18 -27.09 -24.72 -7.05
CA PRO A 18 -26.67 -23.36 -7.29
C PRO A 18 -25.41 -23.08 -6.46
N ARG A 19 -24.34 -22.66 -7.14
CA ARG A 19 -23.13 -22.21 -6.47
C ARG A 19 -23.54 -21.07 -5.56
N LEU A 20 -23.41 -21.25 -4.24
CA LEU A 20 -23.44 -20.12 -3.31
C LEU A 20 -22.43 -19.11 -3.86
N GLY A 21 -22.93 -17.96 -4.29
CA GLY A 21 -22.09 -16.85 -4.70
C GLY A 21 -21.10 -16.59 -3.57
N THR A 22 -19.81 -16.54 -3.90
CA THR A 22 -18.84 -15.88 -3.05
C THR A 22 -19.45 -14.54 -2.61
N PRO A 23 -19.46 -14.21 -1.31
CA PRO A 23 -19.90 -12.89 -0.88
C PRO A 23 -19.18 -11.87 -1.74
N LYS A 24 -19.94 -11.08 -2.51
CA LYS A 24 -19.40 -9.94 -3.24
C LYS A 24 -18.72 -9.11 -2.15
N ALA A 25 -17.39 -8.95 -2.25
CA ALA A 25 -16.69 -8.04 -1.36
C ALA A 25 -17.44 -6.70 -1.39
N PRO A 26 -17.64 -6.03 -0.24
CA PRO A 26 -18.35 -4.76 -0.24
C PRO A 26 -17.70 -3.86 -1.29
N GLU A 27 -18.51 -3.45 -2.25
CA GLU A 27 -18.14 -2.50 -3.29
C GLU A 27 -17.71 -1.24 -2.53
N ARG A 28 -16.45 -0.82 -2.67
CA ARG A 28 -15.97 0.41 -2.04
C ARG A 28 -16.72 1.57 -2.69
N ASP A 29 -17.83 1.98 -2.09
CA ASP A 29 -18.62 3.18 -2.44
C ASP A 29 -17.88 4.50 -2.14
N GLY A 30 -16.55 4.46 -2.06
CA GLY A 30 -15.73 5.63 -1.82
C GLY A 30 -15.45 6.34 -3.14
N LYS A 31 -16.08 7.51 -3.35
CA LYS A 31 -15.55 8.47 -4.31
C LYS A 31 -14.04 8.65 -4.05
N PRO A 32 -13.20 8.78 -5.10
CA PRO A 32 -11.79 9.09 -4.93
C PRO A 32 -11.65 10.33 -4.04
N LEU A 33 -10.80 10.25 -3.02
CA LEU A 33 -10.50 11.40 -2.17
C LEU A 33 -9.56 12.35 -2.93
N ASP A 34 -9.90 13.63 -2.98
CA ASP A 34 -9.03 14.65 -3.61
C ASP A 34 -7.84 15.05 -2.72
N ARG A 35 -7.97 14.85 -1.40
CA ARG A 35 -6.93 15.10 -0.40
C ARG A 35 -7.10 14.18 0.80
N SER A 36 -6.01 13.91 1.52
CA SER A 36 -6.04 13.11 2.75
C SER A 36 -4.85 13.42 3.64
N ALA A 37 -4.94 13.09 4.92
CA ALA A 37 -3.77 12.96 5.81
C ALA A 37 -3.06 11.61 5.63
N TYR A 38 -3.67 10.66 4.92
CA TYR A 38 -3.25 9.25 4.84
C TYR A 38 -3.15 8.79 3.38
N PHE A 39 -2.03 8.19 3.04
CA PHE A 39 -1.74 7.66 1.70
C PHE A 39 -1.11 6.29 1.77
N ALA A 40 -1.41 5.43 0.79
CA ALA A 40 -0.76 4.13 0.69
C ALA A 40 -0.51 3.70 -0.76
N PHE A 41 0.59 2.97 -0.95
CA PHE A 41 0.84 2.13 -2.10
C PHE A 41 1.08 0.72 -1.58
N VAL A 42 0.47 -0.27 -2.23
CA VAL A 42 0.54 -1.67 -1.81
C VAL A 42 0.64 -2.51 -3.09
N ASP A 43 1.76 -3.20 -3.30
CA ASP A 43 1.92 -4.24 -4.31
C ASP A 43 2.71 -5.42 -3.74
N ARG A 44 2.96 -6.44 -4.56
CA ARG A 44 3.64 -7.68 -4.14
C ARG A 44 5.09 -7.47 -3.67
N GLU A 45 5.72 -6.35 -4.01
CA GLU A 45 7.12 -6.06 -3.68
C GLU A 45 7.25 -5.03 -2.55
N TYR A 46 6.34 -4.06 -2.47
CA TYR A 46 6.42 -2.95 -1.54
C TYR A 46 5.07 -2.55 -0.96
N VAL A 47 5.11 -2.15 0.31
CA VAL A 47 4.11 -1.29 0.92
C VAL A 47 4.79 0.04 1.25
N PHE A 48 4.21 1.14 0.81
CA PHE A 48 4.57 2.49 1.27
C PHE A 48 3.34 3.13 1.88
N THR A 49 3.49 3.73 3.06
CA THR A 49 2.42 4.53 3.67
C THR A 49 2.95 5.90 4.04
N VAL A 50 2.13 6.92 3.84
CA VAL A 50 2.41 8.27 4.35
C VAL A 50 1.27 8.74 5.22
N GLU A 51 1.60 9.26 6.40
CA GLU A 51 0.63 9.86 7.32
C GLU A 51 1.11 11.23 7.79
N VAL A 52 0.22 12.21 7.87
CA VAL A 52 0.48 13.53 8.45
C VAL A 52 0.00 13.54 9.90
N VAL A 53 0.89 13.16 10.82
CA VAL A 53 0.54 12.96 12.25
C VAL A 53 0.26 14.26 13.00
N LYS A 54 0.80 15.38 12.50
CA LYS A 54 0.48 16.75 12.91
C LYS A 54 0.81 17.71 11.78
N ALA A 55 0.33 18.95 11.89
CA ALA A 55 0.60 20.02 10.95
C ALA A 55 2.09 20.03 10.52
N GLY A 56 2.33 19.88 9.22
CA GLY A 56 3.68 19.91 8.64
C GLY A 56 4.62 18.75 8.98
N VAL A 57 4.13 17.67 9.60
CA VAL A 57 4.96 16.51 9.97
C VAL A 57 4.44 15.23 9.31
N PRO A 58 4.88 14.95 8.07
CA PRO A 58 4.61 13.70 7.41
C PRO A 58 5.59 12.60 7.86
N LEU A 59 5.08 11.40 8.07
CA LEU A 59 5.85 10.18 8.25
C LEU A 59 5.70 9.32 6.99
N LEU A 60 6.78 8.71 6.55
CA LEU A 60 6.80 7.66 5.53
C LEU A 60 7.21 6.37 6.19
N ASN A 61 6.33 5.37 6.14
CA ASN A 61 6.68 4.00 6.49
C ASN A 61 6.80 3.18 5.21
N PHE A 62 7.69 2.19 5.24
CA PHE A 62 7.77 1.23 4.16
C PHE A 62 7.97 -0.19 4.68
N VAL A 63 7.48 -1.13 3.90
CA VAL A 63 7.76 -2.57 4.02
C VAL A 63 8.21 -3.06 2.65
N SER A 64 9.42 -3.58 2.57
CA SER A 64 9.96 -4.23 1.39
C SER A 64 9.82 -5.74 1.54
N MET A 65 9.10 -6.36 0.61
CA MET A 65 9.05 -7.82 0.45
C MET A 65 10.01 -8.29 -0.66
N SER A 66 10.67 -7.35 -1.34
CA SER A 66 11.69 -7.63 -2.35
C SER A 66 12.94 -8.29 -1.76
N ASP A 67 13.59 -9.11 -2.57
CA ASP A 67 14.93 -9.66 -2.33
C ASP A 67 16.05 -8.69 -2.74
N LYS A 68 15.70 -7.55 -3.34
CA LYS A 68 16.67 -6.56 -3.83
C LYS A 68 16.88 -5.44 -2.82
N GLU A 69 18.12 -5.00 -2.74
CA GLU A 69 18.45 -3.74 -2.09
C GLU A 69 18.09 -2.55 -3.00
N ARG A 70 17.60 -1.47 -2.39
CA ARG A 70 17.31 -0.21 -3.06
C ARG A 70 17.81 0.97 -2.23
N LEU A 71 18.18 2.05 -2.91
CA LEU A 71 18.47 3.33 -2.28
C LEU A 71 17.32 4.28 -2.58
N LEU A 72 16.63 4.75 -1.54
CA LEU A 72 15.61 5.77 -1.65
C LEU A 72 16.25 7.12 -1.29
N ALA A 73 16.33 8.03 -2.26
CA ALA A 73 16.75 9.40 -1.99
C ALA A 73 15.55 10.27 -1.58
N ALA A 74 15.71 11.14 -0.58
CA ALA A 74 14.66 12.02 -0.10
C ALA A 74 14.02 12.84 -1.24
N LYS A 75 14.86 13.39 -2.14
CA LYS A 75 14.40 14.17 -3.30
C LYS A 75 13.48 13.41 -4.29
N GLN A 76 13.46 12.08 -4.24
CA GLN A 76 12.57 11.25 -5.05
C GLN A 76 11.19 11.10 -4.43
N VAL A 77 11.02 11.43 -3.14
CA VAL A 77 9.73 11.56 -2.49
C VAL A 77 9.23 12.99 -2.70
N ARG A 78 8.02 13.14 -3.24
CA ARG A 78 7.39 14.43 -3.48
C ARG A 78 5.97 14.43 -2.93
N LEU A 79 5.66 15.46 -2.14
CA LEU A 79 4.33 15.72 -1.60
C LEU A 79 3.67 16.80 -2.43
N THR A 80 2.42 16.60 -2.82
CA THR A 80 1.61 17.66 -3.42
C THR A 80 0.93 18.43 -2.28
N VAL A 81 1.18 19.74 -2.24
CA VAL A 81 0.58 20.70 -1.30
C VAL A 81 -0.02 21.85 -2.09
N GLY A 82 -1.34 21.98 -2.09
CA GLY A 82 -2.09 22.83 -2.99
C GLY A 82 -1.77 22.49 -4.45
N SER A 83 -1.32 23.47 -5.23
CA SER A 83 -0.91 23.29 -6.62
C SER A 83 0.55 22.89 -6.81
N ARG A 84 1.34 22.76 -5.72
CA ARG A 84 2.80 22.58 -5.79
C ARG A 84 3.18 21.15 -5.46
N LYS A 85 4.13 20.59 -6.23
CA LYS A 85 4.84 19.36 -5.87
C LYS A 85 6.15 19.73 -5.18
N VAL A 86 6.25 19.43 -3.89
CA VAL A 86 7.39 19.79 -3.04
C VAL A 86 8.23 18.54 -2.78
N PRO A 87 9.53 18.52 -3.13
CA PRO A 87 10.41 17.40 -2.82
C PRO A 87 10.75 17.37 -1.32
N VAL A 88 10.90 16.16 -0.78
CA VAL A 88 11.51 15.97 0.54
C VAL A 88 13.02 16.27 0.43
N LYS A 89 13.56 17.01 1.39
CA LYS A 89 14.99 17.35 1.45
C LYS A 89 15.79 16.32 2.23
N PHE A 90 15.27 15.91 3.38
CA PHE A 90 15.91 14.94 4.27
C PHE A 90 14.90 14.00 4.91
N PHE A 91 15.40 12.83 5.31
CA PHE A 91 14.75 11.94 6.23
C PHE A 91 15.27 12.18 7.63
N THR A 92 14.39 12.11 8.63
CA THR A 92 14.73 12.11 10.03
C THR A 92 14.35 10.77 10.63
N ILE A 93 15.34 10.08 11.18
CA ILE A 93 15.24 8.75 11.79
C ILE A 93 15.27 8.92 13.30
N ASP A 94 14.27 8.36 13.98
CA ASP A 94 14.27 8.26 15.43
C ASP A 94 15.23 7.14 15.87
N THR A 95 16.10 7.45 16.82
CA THR A 95 17.09 6.53 17.40
C THR A 95 16.64 5.98 18.75
N GLY A 96 15.43 6.31 19.20
CA GLY A 96 14.94 6.09 20.56
C GLY A 96 15.28 7.22 21.52
N ASN A 97 16.19 8.14 21.14
CA ASN A 97 16.45 9.39 21.84
C ASN A 97 15.94 10.57 20.99
N PRO A 98 14.82 11.22 21.38
CA PRO A 98 14.25 12.33 20.60
C PRO A 98 15.17 13.54 20.42
N LYS A 99 16.24 13.65 21.22
CA LYS A 99 17.22 14.74 21.14
C LYS A 99 18.32 14.48 20.10
N GLU A 100 18.46 13.23 19.65
CA GLU A 100 19.56 12.80 18.79
C GLU A 100 19.04 12.00 17.58
N PRO A 101 18.17 12.60 16.73
CA PRO A 101 17.73 11.93 15.53
C PRO A 101 18.85 11.89 14.49
N VAL A 102 18.85 10.84 13.67
CA VAL A 102 19.73 10.79 12.49
C VAL A 102 19.04 11.49 11.33
N VAL A 103 19.69 12.51 10.76
CA VAL A 103 19.20 13.23 9.58
C VAL A 103 20.02 12.82 8.36
N THR A 104 19.37 12.35 7.30
CA THR A 104 20.06 11.80 6.11
C THR A 104 19.33 12.15 4.81
N PRO A 105 20.03 12.40 3.69
CA PRO A 105 19.40 12.65 2.39
C PRO A 105 18.89 11.37 1.72
N SER A 106 19.22 10.20 2.24
CA SER A 106 18.82 8.91 1.65
C SER A 106 18.79 7.79 2.68
N VAL A 107 17.94 6.80 2.44
CA VAL A 107 17.91 5.56 3.21
C VAL A 107 18.07 4.36 2.29
N ARG A 108 18.73 3.32 2.81
CA ARG A 108 18.89 2.04 2.14
C ARG A 108 17.76 1.11 2.57
N ILE A 109 16.93 0.72 1.62
CA ILE A 109 15.89 -0.29 1.80
C ILE A 109 16.55 -1.65 1.60
N ARG A 110 16.68 -2.40 2.70
CA ARG A 110 17.27 -3.74 2.67
C ARG A 110 16.24 -4.74 2.17
N PRO A 111 16.67 -5.90 1.63
CA PRO A 111 15.77 -7.00 1.33
C PRO A 111 14.92 -7.35 2.54
N ARG A 112 13.63 -7.63 2.34
CA ARG A 112 12.74 -8.15 3.39
C ARG A 112 12.80 -7.35 4.70
N SER A 113 12.66 -6.03 4.60
CA SER A 113 12.82 -5.11 5.73
C SER A 113 11.66 -4.12 5.85
N SER A 114 11.46 -3.56 7.03
CA SER A 114 10.52 -2.48 7.27
C SER A 114 11.19 -1.37 8.09
N PHE A 115 10.78 -0.14 7.84
CA PHE A 115 11.30 1.03 8.55
C PHE A 115 10.38 2.25 8.38
N GLY A 116 10.49 3.23 9.28
CA GLY A 116 9.72 4.48 9.25
C GLY A 116 10.62 5.70 9.40
N VAL A 117 10.38 6.73 8.60
CA VAL A 117 11.11 8.01 8.63
C VAL A 117 10.15 9.18 8.72
N ARG A 118 10.54 10.24 9.42
CA ARG A 118 9.90 11.55 9.27
C ARG A 118 10.46 12.24 8.03
N LEU A 119 9.59 12.87 7.26
CA LEU A 119 9.94 13.64 6.07
C LEU A 119 10.21 15.10 6.45
N GLN A 120 11.31 15.68 5.95
CA GLN A 120 11.65 17.08 6.16
C GLN A 120 11.69 17.84 4.82
N GLY A 121 11.02 18.99 4.76
CA GLY A 121 10.95 19.83 3.57
C GLY A 121 10.05 21.05 3.78
N GLU A 122 9.79 21.81 2.71
CA GLU A 122 9.00 23.06 2.75
C GLU A 122 7.52 22.80 2.47
N PHE A 123 6.90 21.96 3.30
CA PHE A 123 5.51 21.51 3.10
C PHE A 123 4.47 22.50 3.65
N GLY A 124 4.88 23.49 4.44
CA GLY A 124 3.97 24.35 5.20
C GLY A 124 3.35 23.65 6.41
N GLU A 125 2.29 24.21 6.96
CA GLU A 125 1.60 23.72 8.18
C GLU A 125 0.32 22.92 7.87
N GLY A 126 0.17 22.43 6.64
CA GLY A 126 -0.97 21.62 6.24
C GLY A 126 -1.11 20.33 7.05
N ARG A 127 -2.36 19.90 7.28
CA ARG A 127 -2.69 18.60 7.89
C ARG A 127 -3.10 17.53 6.87
N GLU A 128 -3.32 17.93 5.63
CA GLU A 128 -3.68 17.05 4.52
C GLU A 128 -2.81 17.39 3.32
N LEU A 129 -2.66 16.43 2.42
CA LEU A 129 -1.95 16.55 1.15
C LEU A 129 -2.91 16.19 0.01
N GLU A 130 -2.68 16.74 -1.17
CA GLU A 130 -3.40 16.39 -2.40
C GLU A 130 -2.78 15.19 -3.13
N GLY A 131 -1.58 14.75 -2.72
CA GLY A 131 -0.95 13.59 -3.34
C GLY A 131 0.44 13.29 -2.82
N VAL A 132 0.87 12.05 -3.03
CA VAL A 132 2.22 11.58 -2.71
C VAL A 132 2.76 10.76 -3.86
N THR A 133 3.98 11.09 -4.28
CA THR A 133 4.72 10.31 -5.28
C THR A 133 6.12 9.98 -4.78
N LEU A 134 6.63 8.81 -5.13
CA LEU A 134 7.93 8.30 -4.72
C LEU A 134 8.62 7.66 -5.93
N GLY A 135 9.88 7.99 -6.18
CA GLY A 135 10.71 7.27 -7.15
C GLY A 135 11.65 6.29 -6.45
N LEU A 136 11.76 5.05 -6.95
CA LEU A 136 12.66 4.02 -6.44
C LEU A 136 13.21 3.16 -7.58
N GLY A 137 14.52 3.25 -7.82
CA GLY A 137 15.15 2.60 -8.97
C GLY A 137 14.59 3.14 -10.29
N ASP A 138 14.07 2.24 -11.12
CA ASP A 138 13.50 2.54 -12.44
C ASP A 138 11.97 2.69 -12.40
N ASP A 139 11.38 2.82 -11.22
CA ASP A 139 9.93 2.92 -11.02
C ASP A 139 9.56 4.20 -10.27
N ASP A 140 8.44 4.78 -10.65
CA ASP A 140 7.73 5.82 -9.91
C ASP A 140 6.42 5.23 -9.36
N PHE A 141 6.08 5.64 -8.15
CA PHE A 141 4.96 5.17 -7.36
C PHE A 141 4.05 6.35 -7.03
N ARG A 142 2.76 6.23 -7.29
CA ARG A 142 1.73 7.16 -6.85
C ARG A 142 0.90 6.48 -5.79
N LEU A 143 0.92 7.04 -4.58
CA LEU A 143 0.15 6.49 -3.47
C LEU A 143 -1.31 6.96 -3.58
N ALA A 144 -2.25 6.05 -3.25
CA ALA A 144 -3.66 6.34 -3.19
C ALA A 144 -4.00 7.06 -1.87
N PRO A 145 -4.81 8.12 -1.88
CA PRO A 145 -5.35 8.72 -0.66
C PRO A 145 -6.36 7.77 -0.01
N LEU A 146 -6.31 7.66 1.32
CA LEU A 146 -7.18 6.80 2.11
C LEU A 146 -7.93 7.60 3.17
N ALA A 147 -9.13 7.15 3.54
CA ALA A 147 -9.74 7.60 4.78
C ALA A 147 -8.97 7.03 5.98
N SER A 148 -9.04 7.68 7.13
CA SER A 148 -8.35 7.22 8.36
C SER A 148 -8.68 5.76 8.70
N ILE A 149 -9.96 5.37 8.63
CA ILE A 149 -10.39 4.00 8.94
C ILE A 149 -9.79 2.96 8.00
N ASP A 150 -9.65 3.28 6.70
CA ASP A 150 -9.06 2.38 5.72
C ASP A 150 -7.54 2.26 5.92
N PHE A 151 -6.90 3.36 6.30
CA PHE A 151 -5.48 3.38 6.65
C PHE A 151 -5.19 2.52 7.89
N GLU A 152 -5.97 2.67 8.96
CA GLU A 152 -5.83 1.85 10.16
C GLU A 152 -6.07 0.36 9.87
N ASN A 153 -7.09 0.04 9.08
CA ASN A 153 -7.34 -1.34 8.64
C ASN A 153 -6.19 -1.91 7.82
N LEU A 154 -5.56 -1.11 6.96
CA LEU A 154 -4.36 -1.49 6.24
C LEU A 154 -3.19 -1.71 7.19
N ALA A 155 -2.94 -0.78 8.12
CA ALA A 155 -1.86 -0.89 9.11
C ALA A 155 -1.98 -2.18 9.94
N LEU A 156 -3.20 -2.55 10.37
CA LEU A 156 -3.46 -3.81 11.08
C LEU A 156 -3.08 -5.05 10.26
N LYS A 157 -3.27 -5.03 8.93
CA LYS A 157 -2.84 -6.12 8.05
C LYS A 157 -1.33 -6.12 7.85
N VAL A 158 -0.74 -4.96 7.55
CA VAL A 158 0.69 -4.81 7.28
C VAL A 158 1.53 -5.20 8.49
N ASN A 159 1.09 -4.88 9.71
CA ASN A 159 1.77 -5.26 10.95
C ASN A 159 1.82 -6.79 11.20
N ARG A 160 1.07 -7.59 10.43
CA ARG A 160 1.07 -9.05 10.52
C ARG A 160 1.92 -9.71 9.44
N ILE A 161 2.55 -8.94 8.54
CA ILE A 161 3.44 -9.49 7.50
C ILE A 161 4.66 -10.12 8.18
N ASN A 162 4.96 -11.36 7.84
CA ASN A 162 6.14 -12.05 8.33
C ASN A 162 7.29 -11.91 7.33
N LEU A 163 8.18 -10.93 7.57
CA LEU A 163 9.38 -10.71 6.74
C LEU A 163 10.38 -11.88 6.72
N GLY A 164 10.23 -12.85 7.63
CA GLY A 164 10.99 -14.10 7.61
C GLY A 164 10.35 -15.21 6.76
N SER A 165 9.15 -15.02 6.23
CA SER A 165 8.46 -16.06 5.45
C SER A 165 9.25 -16.41 4.18
N PRO A 166 9.38 -17.71 3.83
CA PRO A 166 9.96 -18.11 2.56
C PRO A 166 9.08 -17.73 1.37
N ASP A 167 7.75 -17.66 1.57
CA ASP A 167 6.75 -17.32 0.56
C ASP A 167 5.86 -16.14 1.01
N PHE A 168 6.21 -14.94 0.55
CA PHE A 168 5.41 -13.74 0.78
C PHE A 168 4.07 -13.73 0.06
N GLY A 169 3.94 -14.52 -1.02
CA GLY A 169 2.68 -14.66 -1.72
C GLY A 169 1.60 -15.27 -0.83
N ASP A 170 1.99 -16.15 0.10
CA ASP A 170 1.07 -16.74 1.05
C ASP A 170 0.58 -15.72 2.09
N ASP A 171 1.49 -14.96 2.71
CA ASP A 171 1.14 -13.88 3.64
C ASP A 171 0.20 -12.87 2.98
N TRP A 172 0.50 -12.45 1.74
CA TRP A 172 -0.35 -11.55 0.97
C TRP A 172 -1.78 -12.07 0.81
N ARG A 173 -1.91 -13.36 0.48
CA ARG A 173 -3.18 -14.04 0.27
C ARG A 173 -3.96 -14.22 1.58
N VAL A 174 -3.28 -14.64 2.64
CA VAL A 174 -3.86 -14.87 3.98
C VAL A 174 -4.35 -13.54 4.57
N LEU A 175 -3.55 -12.49 4.47
CA LEU A 175 -3.89 -11.15 4.97
C LEU A 175 -4.89 -10.40 4.08
N LYS A 176 -5.18 -10.94 2.89
CA LYS A 176 -6.06 -10.32 1.88
C LYS A 176 -5.64 -8.87 1.64
N LEU A 177 -4.35 -8.69 1.35
CA LEU A 177 -3.83 -7.40 0.92
C LEU A 177 -4.32 -7.12 -0.50
N GLU A 178 -4.88 -5.94 -0.67
CA GLU A 178 -5.36 -5.45 -1.97
C GLU A 178 -4.32 -4.51 -2.54
N THR A 179 -4.10 -4.59 -3.85
CA THR A 179 -3.22 -3.64 -4.53
C THR A 179 -3.79 -2.23 -4.40
N LEU A 180 -2.95 -1.26 -4.02
CA LEU A 180 -3.32 0.15 -3.87
C LEU A 180 -2.28 1.05 -4.51
N GLY A 181 -2.74 2.18 -5.06
CA GLY A 181 -1.89 3.12 -5.78
C GLY A 181 -1.50 2.61 -7.17
N GLU A 182 -0.55 3.31 -7.78
CA GLU A 182 -0.07 3.03 -9.14
C GLU A 182 1.45 2.97 -9.16
N ARG A 183 1.99 1.97 -9.87
CA ARG A 183 3.41 1.85 -10.20
C ARG A 183 3.56 2.02 -11.70
N PHE A 184 4.52 2.84 -12.11
CA PHE A 184 4.83 3.05 -13.51
C PHE A 184 6.34 3.21 -13.71
N PRO A 185 6.87 2.86 -14.89
CA PRO A 185 8.29 3.08 -15.19
C PRO A 185 8.66 4.55 -14.99
N ALA A 186 9.77 4.79 -14.31
CA ALA A 186 10.30 6.12 -14.09
C ALA A 186 10.54 6.80 -15.45
N ARG A 187 10.12 8.06 -15.55
CA ARG A 187 10.40 8.84 -16.76
C ARG A 187 11.91 9.01 -16.88
N ARG A 188 12.53 8.37 -17.88
CA ARG A 188 13.93 8.68 -18.22
C ARG A 188 14.05 10.19 -18.46
N PRO A 189 15.03 10.87 -17.87
CA PRO A 189 15.40 12.17 -18.38
C PRO A 189 15.79 11.98 -19.84
N LEU A 190 15.26 12.85 -20.72
CA LEU A 190 15.76 12.95 -22.08
C LEU A 190 17.29 13.18 -22.00
N PRO A 191 18.10 12.51 -22.83
CA PRO A 191 19.52 12.81 -22.90
C PRO A 191 19.67 14.32 -23.17
N GLN A 192 20.49 14.98 -22.34
CA GLN A 192 20.91 16.37 -22.57
C GLN A 192 21.88 16.44 -23.73
#